data_AF-A0A2T7Q4C6-F1
#
_entry.id   AF-A0A2T7Q4C6-F1
#
_cell.length_a   1.000
_cell.length_b   1.000
_cell.length_c   1.000
_cell.angle_alpha   90.00
_cell.angle_beta   90.00
_cell.angle_gamma   90.00
#
_symmetry.space_group_name_H-M   'P 1'
#
loop_
_entity.id
_entity.type
_entity.pdbx_description
1 polymer ?
#
loop_
_entity_poly.entity_id
_entity_poly.type
_entity_poly.pdbx_seq_one_letter_code
_entity_poly.pdbx_strand_id
1 'polypeptide(L)' 'MTSANRYPDFKYTAGQLAKFLAASDFFTIMLKDGDIIHFTPKDVAAFQKWLEQNNIPSIRTQEGWVITKKT' A
#
# COMPACT_ATOMS: atom_id res chain seq x y z
N MET A 1 -12.39 6.28 -16.98
CA MET A 1 -12.73 5.66 -15.68
C MET A 1 -12.10 6.52 -14.59
N THR A 2 -12.91 7.15 -13.75
CA THR A 2 -12.47 8.05 -12.69
C THR A 2 -11.98 7.22 -11.50
N SER A 3 -10.69 6.88 -11.50
CA SER A 3 -10.03 6.31 -10.32
C SER A 3 -10.29 7.25 -9.15
N ALA A 4 -10.96 6.76 -8.11
CA ALA A 4 -11.20 7.53 -6.89
C ALA A 4 -9.82 7.93 -6.33
N ASN A 5 -9.45 9.19 -6.55
CA ASN A 5 -8.08 9.67 -6.37
C ASN A 5 -7.63 9.63 -4.90
N ARG A 6 -8.58 9.45 -3.97
CA ARG A 6 -8.36 9.39 -2.52
C ARG A 6 -9.26 8.30 -1.89
N TYR A 7 -8.70 7.54 -0.96
CA TYR A 7 -9.45 6.61 -0.11
C TYR A 7 -10.11 7.36 1.06
N PRO A 8 -11.34 7.00 1.50
CA PRO A 8 -11.97 7.61 2.66
C PRO A 8 -11.06 7.59 3.90
N ASP A 9 -11.03 8.69 4.66
CA ASP A 9 -10.18 8.85 5.85
C ASP A 9 -8.67 8.73 5.63
N PHE A 10 -8.21 8.65 4.36
CA PHE A 10 -6.80 8.66 4.01
C PHE A 10 -6.39 10.02 3.45
N LYS A 11 -5.40 10.65 4.09
CA LYS A 11 -4.98 12.02 3.80
C LYS A 11 -4.35 12.18 2.41
N TYR A 12 -3.77 11.12 1.84
CA TYR A 12 -2.97 11.21 0.62
C TYR A 12 -3.72 10.66 -0.60
N THR A 13 -3.43 11.20 -1.77
CA THR A 13 -3.96 10.66 -3.03
C THR A 13 -3.09 9.50 -3.50
N ALA A 14 -3.64 8.57 -4.28
CA ALA A 14 -2.87 7.45 -4.81
C ALA A 14 -1.64 7.90 -5.61
N GLY A 15 -1.75 9.04 -6.32
CA GLY A 15 -0.64 9.62 -7.06
C GLY A 15 0.56 10.06 -6.22
N GLN A 16 0.38 10.27 -4.91
CA GLN A 16 1.46 10.62 -3.97
C GLN A 16 2.17 9.38 -3.40
N LEU A 17 1.59 8.20 -3.57
CA LEU A 17 2.14 6.96 -3.04
C LEU A 17 3.18 6.39 -3.99
N ALA A 18 4.29 5.93 -3.44
CA ALA A 18 5.35 5.26 -4.18
C ALA A 18 5.26 3.74 -4.05
N LYS A 19 5.12 3.25 -2.82
CA LYS A 19 5.05 1.82 -2.50
C LYS A 19 4.46 1.61 -1.11
N PHE A 20 3.91 0.43 -0.86
CA PHE A 20 3.33 0.09 0.45
C PHE A 20 3.84 -1.24 0.98
N LEU A 21 3.72 -1.43 2.28
CA LEU A 21 3.97 -2.68 2.98
C LEU A 21 2.76 -2.96 3.86
N ALA A 22 2.09 -4.07 3.59
CA ALA A 22 0.99 -4.56 4.41
C ALA A 22 1.54 -5.38 5.58
N ALA A 23 1.24 -4.93 6.80
CA ALA A 23 1.33 -5.71 8.04
C ALA A 23 -0.10 -6.10 8.49
N SER A 24 -0.22 -7.03 9.44
CA SER A 24 -1.51 -7.65 9.81
C SER A 24 -2.64 -6.64 10.03
N ASP A 25 -2.38 -5.54 10.75
CA ASP A 25 -3.40 -4.57 11.15
C ASP A 25 -3.15 -3.15 10.62
N PHE A 26 -2.04 -2.94 9.90
CA PHE A 26 -1.67 -1.61 9.40
C PHE A 26 -0.82 -1.68 8.15
N PHE A 27 -0.78 -0.57 7.44
CA PHE A 27 0.03 -0.40 6.24
C PHE A 27 1.10 0.64 6.50
N THR A 28 2.33 0.29 6.15
CA THR A 28 3.41 1.27 6.02
C THR A 28 3.45 1.74 4.57
N ILE A 29 3.37 3.05 4.35
CA ILE A 29 3.24 3.63 3.02
C ILE A 29 4.39 4.59 2.83
N MET A 30 5.16 4.39 1.76
CA MET A 30 6.17 5.33 1.32
C MET A 30 5.54 6.28 0.30
N LEU A 31 5.66 7.57 0.56
CA LEU A 31 5.28 8.64 -0.35
C LEU A 31 6.40 8.89 -1.35
N LYS A 32 6.07 9.51 -2.48
CA LYS A 32 7.05 9.88 -3.52
C LYS A 32 8.05 10.93 -3.05
N ASP A 33 7.67 11.74 -2.06
CA ASP A 33 8.54 12.74 -1.45
C ASP A 33 9.56 12.11 -0.46
N GLY A 34 9.53 10.78 -0.29
CA GLY A 34 10.45 10.02 0.57
C GLY A 34 9.92 9.79 1.99
N ASP A 35 8.86 10.50 2.39
CA ASP A 35 8.20 10.31 3.68
C ASP A 35 7.57 8.93 3.82
N ILE A 36 7.62 8.39 5.05
CA ILE A 36 7.01 7.11 5.39
C ILE A 36 5.92 7.35 6.44
N ILE A 37 4.72 6.87 6.15
CA ILE A 37 3.57 6.98 7.04
C ILE A 37 3.01 5.60 7.40
N HIS A 38 2.37 5.52 8.55
CA HIS A 38 1.61 4.35 8.96
C HIS A 38 0.12 4.67 8.92
N PHE A 39 -0.66 3.77 8.33
CA PHE A 39 -2.11 3.91 8.23
C PHE A 39 -2.80 2.60 8.63
N THR A 40 -3.72 2.70 9.58
CA THR A 40 -4.55 1.59 10.04
C THR A 40 -5.97 1.82 9.53
N PRO A 41 -6.35 1.24 8.38
CA PRO A 41 -7.71 1.36 7.88
C PRO A 41 -8.68 0.55 8.76
N LYS A 42 -9.94 1.01 8.85
CA LYS A 42 -11.03 0.23 9.46
C LYS A 42 -11.31 -1.06 8.68
N ASP A 43 -11.14 -1.00 7.36
CA ASP A 43 -11.28 -2.14 6.46
C ASP A 43 -9.97 -2.34 5.69
N VAL A 44 -9.17 -3.29 6.17
CA VAL A 44 -7.86 -3.66 5.62
C VAL A 44 -8.00 -4.17 4.18
N ALA A 45 -9.01 -4.99 3.90
CA ALA A 45 -9.21 -5.60 2.59
C ALA A 45 -9.61 -4.54 1.55
N ALA A 46 -10.50 -3.63 1.91
CA ALA A 46 -10.91 -2.53 1.03
C ALA A 46 -9.75 -1.57 0.73
N PHE A 47 -8.92 -1.25 1.74
CA PHE A 47 -7.76 -0.39 1.53
C PHE A 47 -6.69 -1.05 0.64
N GLN A 48 -6.40 -2.34 0.86
CA GLN A 48 -5.47 -3.08 0.02
C GLN A 48 -5.96 -3.12 -1.44
N LYS A 49 -7.25 -3.42 -1.67
CA LYS A 49 -7.83 -3.43 -3.01
C LYS A 49 -7.74 -2.06 -3.68
N TRP A 50 -7.91 -0.96 -2.94
CA TRP A 50 -7.73 0.39 -3.48
C TRP A 50 -6.28 0.65 -3.91
N LEU A 51 -5.30 0.22 -3.12
CA LEU A 51 -3.88 0.33 -3.49
C LEU A 51 -3.57 -0.45 -4.79
N GLU A 52 -4.07 -1.68 -4.88
CA GLU A 52 -3.91 -2.54 -6.07
C GLU A 52 -4.59 -1.92 -7.31
N GLN A 53 -5.81 -1.41 -7.17
CA GLN A 53 -6.54 -0.72 -8.25
C GLN A 53 -5.82 0.53 -8.76
N ASN A 54 -5.04 1.20 -7.90
CA ASN A 54 -4.24 2.35 -8.26
C ASN A 54 -2.80 1.99 -8.68
N ASN A 55 -2.50 0.69 -8.89
CA ASN A 55 -1.18 0.19 -9.28
C ASN A 55 -0.06 0.59 -8.32
N ILE A 56 -0.36 0.72 -7.02
CA ILE A 56 0.68 0.94 -6.02
C ILE A 56 1.35 -0.40 -5.72
N PRO A 57 2.67 -0.54 -5.86
CA PRO A 57 3.36 -1.80 -5.63
C PRO A 57 3.48 -2.12 -4.14
N SER A 58 3.24 -3.39 -3.79
CA SER A 58 3.54 -3.93 -2.45
C SER A 58 5.00 -4.36 -2.37
N ILE A 59 5.70 -3.91 -1.33
CA ILE A 59 7.09 -4.28 -1.05
C ILE A 59 7.20 -5.78 -0.71
N ARG A 60 6.18 -6.35 -0.07
CA ARG A 60 6.18 -7.77 0.34
C ARG A 60 6.11 -8.74 -0.84
N THR A 61 5.54 -8.30 -1.96
CA THR A 61 5.38 -9.09 -3.18
C THR A 61 6.47 -8.81 -4.21
N GLN A 62 7.44 -7.93 -3.94
CA GLN A 62 8.60 -7.81 -4.82
C GLN A 62 9.42 -9.10 -4.72
N GLU A 63 9.47 -9.83 -5.84
CA GLU A 63 10.32 -11.00 -6.02
C GLU A 63 11.77 -10.63 -5.69
N GLY A 64 12.32 -11.26 -4.64
CA GLY A 64 13.65 -10.96 -4.10
C GLY A 64 13.77 -11.03 -2.57
N TRP A 65 12.67 -10.88 -1.83
CA TRP A 65 12.68 -10.97 -0.35
C TRP A 65 12.11 -12.28 0.21
N VAL A 66 11.33 -13.04 -0.57
CA VAL A 66 10.89 -14.37 -0.13
C VAL A 66 12.05 -15.34 -0.24
N ILE A 67 12.80 -15.53 0.85
CA ILE A 67 13.71 -16.67 0.98
C ILE A 67 12.82 -17.92 1.05
N THR A 68 12.51 -18.52 -0.10
CA THR A 68 11.94 -19.85 -0.12
C THR A 68 13.00 -20.79 0.43
N LYS A 69 12.91 -21.11 1.73
CA LYS A 69 13.62 -22.26 2.28
C LYS A 69 13.06 -23.50 1.58
N LYS A 70 13.74 -23.95 0.53
CA LYS A 70 13.59 -25.31 0.00
C LYS A 70 13.89 -26.28 1.14
N THR A 71 12.88 -27.04 1.55
CA THR A 71 13.06 -28.28 2.32
C THR A 71 12.97 -29.43 1.33
#